data_AF-A0A4Q9XZB6-F1
#
_entry.id   AF-A0A4Q9XZB6-F1
#
_cell.length_a   1.000
_cell.length_b   1.000
_cell.length_c   1.000
_cell.angle_alpha   90.00
_cell.angle_beta   90.00
_cell.angle_gamma   90.00
#
_symmetry.space_group_name_H-M   'P 1'
#
loop_
_entity.id
_entity.type
_entity.pdbx_description
1 polymer ?
#
loop_
_entity_poly.entity_id
_entity_poly.type
_entity_poly.pdbx_seq_one_letter_code
_entity_poly.pdbx_strand_id
1 'polypeptide(L)'
;MRNVKSEAQGIIQALYQELTPTVTYQGMRMALQDAQHQLSMTSQLDSGLIRQLTDYLTYTIFTQCIRLTPTENLLVSELLSLSHRLDAQTID
;
A
#
# COMPACT_ATOMS: atom_id res chain seq x y z
N MET A 1 9.14 -8.99 13.42
CA MET A 1 8.24 -8.88 12.24
C MET A 1 6.77 -8.62 12.55
N ARG A 2 6.19 -9.05 13.71
CA ARG A 2 4.77 -8.80 14.04
C ARG A 2 4.36 -7.31 14.01
N ASN A 3 5.27 -6.42 14.42
CA ASN A 3 5.06 -4.97 14.41
C ASN A 3 4.92 -4.39 12.98
N VAL A 4 5.81 -4.82 12.07
CA VAL A 4 5.87 -4.35 10.68
C VAL A 4 4.65 -4.78 9.86
N LYS A 5 4.07 -5.95 10.17
CA LYS A 5 2.82 -6.40 9.55
C LYS A 5 1.65 -5.50 9.96
N SER A 6 1.51 -5.22 11.26
CA SER A 6 0.44 -4.36 11.78
C SER A 6 0.58 -2.92 11.27
N GLU A 7 1.82 -2.42 11.13
CA GLU A 7 2.14 -1.15 10.47
C GLU A 7 1.62 -1.14 9.02
N ALA A 8 1.98 -2.16 8.21
CA ALA A 8 1.50 -2.29 6.84
C ALA A 8 -0.04 -2.31 6.74
N GLN A 9 -0.70 -3.12 7.57
CA GLN A 9 -2.16 -3.23 7.60
C GLN A 9 -2.83 -1.91 7.98
N GLY A 10 -2.25 -1.17 8.93
CA GLY A 10 -2.72 0.14 9.35
C GLY A 10 -2.66 1.17 8.21
N ILE A 11 -1.51 1.28 7.54
CA ILE A 11 -1.31 2.21 6.42
C ILE A 11 -2.26 1.86 5.26
N ILE A 12 -2.34 0.58 4.88
CA ILE A 12 -3.23 0.11 3.80
C ILE A 12 -4.69 0.42 4.12
N GLN A 13 -5.14 0.17 5.36
CA GLN A 13 -6.51 0.47 5.77
C GLN A 13 -6.79 1.97 5.73
N ALA A 14 -5.87 2.78 6.26
CA ALA A 14 -6.02 4.24 6.26
C ALA A 14 -6.13 4.77 4.83
N LEU A 15 -5.24 4.34 3.93
CA LEU A 15 -5.27 4.76 2.54
C LEU A 15 -6.56 4.33 1.82
N TYR A 16 -7.04 3.11 2.08
CA TYR A 16 -8.33 2.65 1.55
C TYR A 16 -9.51 3.50 2.03
N GLN A 17 -9.49 4.01 3.27
CA GLN A 17 -10.54 4.89 3.78
C GLN A 17 -10.47 6.30 3.18
N GLU A 18 -9.26 6.84 3.03
CA GLU A 18 -9.04 8.20 2.49
C GLU A 18 -9.38 8.30 1.00
N LEU A 19 -9.03 7.30 0.20
CA LEU A 19 -9.31 7.30 -1.24
C LEU A 19 -10.82 7.25 -1.49
N THR A 20 -11.48 8.36 -1.80
CA THR A 20 -12.94 8.38 -2.05
C THR A 20 -13.40 7.35 -3.11
N PRO A 21 -14.58 6.72 -2.95
CA PRO A 21 -15.06 5.67 -3.87
C PRO A 21 -15.52 6.26 -5.22
N THR A 22 -14.55 6.59 -6.06
CA THR A 22 -14.74 7.16 -7.40
C THR A 22 -14.14 6.23 -8.44
N VAL A 23 -14.53 6.41 -9.72
CA VAL A 23 -13.98 5.63 -10.84
C VAL A 23 -12.45 5.77 -10.91
N THR A 24 -11.92 6.96 -10.66
CA THR A 24 -10.48 7.25 -10.63
C THR A 24 -9.74 6.39 -9.60
N TYR A 25 -10.34 6.14 -8.44
CA TYR A 25 -9.71 5.40 -7.34
C TYR A 25 -10.12 3.94 -7.27
N GLN A 26 -11.04 3.48 -8.10
CA GLN A 26 -11.59 2.13 -8.01
C GLN A 26 -10.49 1.05 -8.09
N GLY A 27 -9.56 1.17 -9.04
CA GLY A 27 -8.45 0.22 -9.18
C GLY A 27 -7.55 0.15 -7.93
N MET A 28 -7.15 1.32 -7.42
CA MET A 28 -6.34 1.43 -6.21
C MET A 28 -7.06 0.89 -4.97
N ARG A 29 -8.34 1.22 -4.81
CA ARG A 29 -9.17 0.70 -3.71
C ARG A 29 -9.29 -0.82 -3.74
N MET A 30 -9.50 -1.42 -4.91
CA MET A 30 -9.55 -2.89 -5.04
C MET A 30 -8.20 -3.52 -4.67
N ALA A 31 -7.09 -3.01 -5.20
CA ALA A 31 -5.76 -3.52 -4.87
C ALA A 31 -5.44 -3.42 -3.37
N LEU A 32 -5.82 -2.31 -2.72
CA LEU A 32 -5.66 -2.12 -1.28
C LEU A 32 -6.50 -3.12 -0.48
N GLN A 33 -7.76 -3.35 -0.89
CA GLN A 33 -8.64 -4.31 -0.25
C GLN A 33 -8.12 -5.75 -0.39
N ASP A 34 -7.64 -6.12 -1.57
CA ASP A 34 -7.06 -7.44 -1.83
C ASP A 34 -5.79 -7.68 -0.99
N ALA A 35 -4.92 -6.68 -0.90
CA ALA A 35 -3.73 -6.74 -0.05
C ALA A 35 -4.10 -6.87 1.43
N GLN A 36 -5.09 -6.10 1.90
CA GLN A 36 -5.64 -6.21 3.26
C GLN A 36 -6.12 -7.63 3.55
N HIS A 37 -6.89 -8.20 2.63
CA HIS A 37 -7.41 -9.56 2.75
C HIS A 37 -6.26 -10.58 2.80
N GLN A 38 -5.30 -10.52 1.88
CA GLN A 38 -4.16 -11.43 1.87
C GLN A 38 -3.33 -11.35 3.16
N LEU A 39 -3.04 -10.14 3.64
CA LEU A 39 -2.35 -9.92 4.91
C LEU A 39 -3.14 -10.46 6.10
N SER A 40 -4.47 -10.50 6.05
CA SER A 40 -5.28 -11.08 7.12
C SER A 40 -5.20 -12.61 7.17
N MET A 41 -4.93 -13.25 6.03
CA MET A 41 -4.91 -14.72 5.90
C MET A 41 -3.54 -15.34 6.23
N THR A 42 -2.46 -14.57 6.14
CA THR A 42 -1.10 -15.07 6.39
C THR A 42 -0.60 -14.72 7.79
N SER A 43 0.21 -15.56 8.42
CA SER A 43 0.80 -15.23 9.74
C SER A 43 1.97 -14.25 9.64
N GLN A 44 2.68 -14.26 8.51
CA GLN A 44 3.86 -13.43 8.24
C GLN A 44 3.54 -12.35 7.21
N LEU A 45 4.27 -11.25 7.27
CA LEU A 45 4.22 -10.20 6.26
C LEU A 45 4.88 -10.72 4.98
N ASP A 46 4.17 -10.65 3.87
CA ASP A 46 4.73 -10.89 2.54
C ASP A 46 5.30 -9.57 2.00
N SER A 47 6.63 -9.46 1.94
CA SER A 47 7.30 -8.26 1.40
C SER A 47 7.06 -8.08 -0.10
N GLY A 48 6.91 -9.18 -0.84
CA GLY A 48 6.59 -9.15 -2.27
C GLY A 48 5.21 -8.53 -2.53
N LEU A 49 4.23 -8.87 -1.68
CA LEU A 49 2.90 -8.25 -1.73
C LEU A 49 2.95 -6.74 -1.52
N ILE A 50 3.69 -6.27 -0.51
CA ILE A 50 3.81 -4.82 -0.22
C ILE A 50 4.47 -4.10 -1.40
N ARG A 51 5.52 -4.68 -1.97
CA ARG A 51 6.22 -4.11 -3.13
C ARG A 51 5.35 -4.05 -4.38
N GLN A 52 4.63 -5.12 -4.69
CA GLN A 52 3.70 -5.13 -5.83
C GLN A 52 2.60 -4.09 -5.68
N LEU A 53 2.09 -3.92 -4.45
CA LEU A 53 1.08 -2.92 -4.16
C LEU A 53 1.64 -1.50 -4.36
N THR A 54 2.82 -1.18 -3.84
CA THR A 54 3.42 0.15 -3.99
C THR A 54 3.80 0.47 -5.43
N ASP A 55 4.33 -0.50 -6.17
CA ASP A 55 4.61 -0.38 -7.61
C ASP A 55 3.33 -0.07 -8.40
N TYR A 56 2.25 -0.81 -8.12
CA TYR A 56 0.95 -0.57 -8.76
C TYR A 56 0.38 0.82 -8.45
N LEU A 57 0.42 1.24 -7.18
CA LEU A 57 -0.11 2.54 -6.77
C LEU A 57 0.67 3.67 -7.44
N THR A 58 2.00 3.65 -7.36
CA THR A 58 2.85 4.69 -7.97
C THR A 58 2.69 4.76 -9.48
N TYR A 59 2.69 3.60 -10.16
CA TYR A 59 2.44 3.53 -11.60
C TYR A 59 1.08 4.12 -11.96
N THR A 60 0.02 3.76 -11.22
CA THR A 60 -1.35 4.23 -11.48
C THR A 60 -1.47 5.74 -11.27
N ILE A 61 -0.91 6.24 -10.16
CA ILE A 61 -0.92 7.68 -9.85
C ILE A 61 -0.25 8.47 -10.95
N PHE A 62 0.94 8.01 -11.39
CA PHE A 62 1.70 8.66 -12.43
C PHE A 62 1.02 8.61 -13.80
N THR A 63 0.61 7.42 -14.25
CA THR A 63 0.08 7.23 -15.61
C THR A 63 -1.30 7.84 -15.80
N GLN A 64 -2.13 7.87 -14.76
CA GLN A 64 -3.46 8.47 -14.81
C GLN A 64 -3.47 9.94 -14.35
N CYS A 65 -2.30 10.54 -14.09
CA CYS A 65 -2.15 11.92 -13.62
C CYS A 65 -3.04 12.23 -12.39
N ILE A 66 -3.14 11.28 -11.46
CA ILE A 66 -3.96 11.40 -10.27
C ILE A 66 -3.37 12.47 -9.35
N ARG A 67 -4.20 13.42 -8.94
CA ARG A 67 -3.84 14.42 -7.93
C ARG A 67 -4.29 13.93 -6.57
N LEU A 68 -3.34 13.39 -5.81
CA LEU A 68 -3.58 13.04 -4.42
C LEU A 68 -3.74 14.28 -3.56
N THR A 69 -4.61 14.18 -2.56
CA THR A 69 -4.63 15.12 -1.43
C THR A 69 -3.35 14.96 -0.58
N PRO A 70 -3.01 15.94 0.28
CA PRO A 70 -1.85 15.83 1.15
C PRO A 70 -1.86 14.56 2.01
N THR A 71 -3.02 14.16 2.54
CA THR A 71 -3.17 12.96 3.39
C THR A 71 -2.96 11.67 2.58
N GLU A 72 -3.59 11.55 1.40
CA GLU A 72 -3.41 10.40 0.52
C GLU A 72 -1.93 10.26 0.09
N ASN A 73 -1.28 11.36 -0.24
CA ASN A 73 0.13 11.38 -0.63
C ASN A 73 1.06 10.96 0.53
N LEU A 74 0.77 11.39 1.75
CA LEU A 74 1.51 10.98 2.94
C LEU A 74 1.42 9.46 3.12
N LEU A 75 0.21 8.89 3.08
CA LEU A 75 -0.01 7.46 3.28
C LEU A 75 0.65 6.60 2.19
N VAL A 76 0.59 7.04 0.93
CA VAL A 76 1.33 6.40 -0.17
C VAL A 76 2.85 6.43 0.08
N SER A 77 3.37 7.57 0.55
CA SER A 77 4.80 7.74 0.86
C SER A 77 5.26 6.87 2.05
N GLU A 78 4.42 6.72 3.07
CA GLU A 78 4.67 5.83 4.20
C GLU A 78 4.72 4.36 3.75
N LEU A 79 3.78 3.95 2.90
CA LEU A 79 3.75 2.60 2.34
C LEU A 79 4.99 2.31 1.46
N LEU A 80 5.41 3.27 0.65
CA LEU A 80 6.65 3.20 -0.14
C LEU A 80 7.88 3.08 0.75
N SER A 81 7.96 3.89 1.81
CA SER A 81 9.07 3.86 2.77
C SER A 81 9.15 2.50 3.47
N LEU A 82 8.00 1.91 3.80
CA LEU A 82 7.91 0.56 4.33
C LEU A 82 8.41 -0.49 3.33
N SER A 83 8.00 -0.41 2.06
CA SER A 83 8.47 -1.31 1.00
C SER A 83 10.00 -1.28 0.89
N HIS A 84 10.60 -0.09 0.84
CA HIS A 84 12.06 0.04 0.76
C HIS A 84 12.79 -0.54 1.98
N ARG A 85 12.23 -0.36 3.19
CA ARG A 85 12.79 -0.97 4.41
C ARG A 85 12.75 -2.50 4.35
N LEU A 86 11.69 -3.08 3.78
CA LEU A 86 11.56 -4.53 3.61
C LEU A 86 12.51 -5.08 2.56
N ASP A 87 12.67 -4.38 1.42
CA ASP A 87 13.65 -4.76 0.40
C ASP A 87 15.08 -4.72 0.95
N ALA A 88 15.44 -3.68 1.72
CA ALA A 88 16.75 -3.56 2.34
C ALA A 88 17.06 -4.69 3.33
N GLN A 89 16.05 -5.23 4.02
CA GLN A 89 16.17 -6.36 4.94
C GLN A 89 16.29 -7.72 4.24
N THR A 90 16.06 -7.79 2.93
CA THR A 90 16.12 -9.04 2.15
C THR A 90 17.49 -9.26 1.51
N ILE A 91 18.41 -8.29 1.61
CA ILE A 91 19.75 -8.31 1.00
C ILE A 91 20.83 -8.79 1.99
N ASP A 92 20.50 -8.94 3.27
CA ASP A 92 21.33 -9.60 4.31
C ASP A 92 20.94 -11.08 4.49
#